data_AF-A0A412CFV0-F1
#
_entry.id   AF-A0A412CFV0-F1
#
_cell.length_a   1.000
_cell.length_b   1.000
_cell.length_c   1.000
_cell.angle_alpha   90.00
_cell.angle_beta   90.00
_cell.angle_gamma   90.00
#
_symmetry.space_group_name_H-M   'P 1'
#
loop_
_entity.id
_entity.type
_entity.pdbx_description
1 polymer ?
#
loop_
_entity_poly.entity_id
_entity_poly.type
_entity_poly.pdbx_seq_one_letter_code
_entity_poly.pdbx_strand_id
1 'polypeptide(L)'
;MSICTKTGDKGTTSLFTGERIAKNSLRVQAYGTVDEVSSALGLARAFAQKEEVKQLLLELEQTNLKLMADLASITDKYYINNEIISNIDQKIVEFEAKLPALTAFIMPGNTQSGAFLDLARTTTRRAEREVLTLAEKEVINENVKIYLNRLSDLCFLLMRVEEEL
;
A
#
# COMPACT_ATOMS: atom_id res chain seq x y z
N MET A 1 -16.11 -14.25 -18.31
CA MET A 1 -16.27 -15.19 -17.16
C MET A 1 -17.12 -14.48 -16.12
N SER A 2 -18.01 -15.18 -15.39
CA SER A 2 -18.80 -14.53 -14.32
C SER A 2 -17.88 -14.07 -13.18
N ILE A 3 -18.07 -12.85 -12.68
CA ILE A 3 -17.34 -12.33 -11.52
C ILE A 3 -17.69 -13.15 -10.26
N CYS A 4 -18.95 -13.55 -10.10
CA CYS A 4 -19.38 -14.41 -9.00
C CYS A 4 -19.28 -15.88 -9.41
N THR A 5 -18.26 -16.59 -8.89
CA THR A 5 -18.01 -18.02 -9.18
C THR A 5 -18.57 -18.96 -8.11
N LYS A 6 -18.93 -18.45 -6.91
CA LYS A 6 -19.40 -19.21 -5.73
C LYS A 6 -18.42 -20.26 -5.18
N THR A 7 -17.23 -20.40 -5.76
CA THR A 7 -16.20 -21.36 -5.32
C THR A 7 -15.65 -21.05 -3.92
N GLY A 8 -15.88 -19.84 -3.41
CA GLY A 8 -15.46 -19.41 -2.08
C GLY A 8 -16.55 -19.47 -1.00
N ASP A 9 -17.74 -19.99 -1.29
CA ASP A 9 -18.87 -20.00 -0.34
C ASP A 9 -18.60 -20.90 0.88
N LYS A 10 -17.70 -21.88 0.73
CA LYS A 10 -17.24 -22.76 1.81
C LYS A 10 -16.13 -22.14 2.68
N GLY A 11 -15.85 -20.83 2.55
CA GLY A 11 -14.86 -20.13 3.35
C GLY A 11 -13.40 -20.29 2.91
N THR A 12 -13.13 -20.86 1.72
CA THR A 12 -11.78 -20.99 1.17
C THR A 12 -11.60 -20.14 -0.09
N THR A 13 -10.37 -19.84 -0.46
CA THR A 13 -9.99 -19.14 -1.70
C THR A 13 -8.75 -19.78 -2.30
N SER A 14 -8.47 -19.49 -3.58
CA SER A 14 -7.23 -19.90 -4.23
C SER A 14 -6.23 -18.73 -4.21
N LEU A 15 -4.98 -19.02 -3.90
CA LEU A 15 -3.84 -18.13 -4.13
C LEU A 15 -3.55 -17.98 -5.63
N PHE A 16 -2.71 -17.01 -5.98
CA PHE A 16 -2.29 -16.78 -7.36
C PHE A 16 -1.53 -17.97 -7.94
N THR A 17 -0.81 -18.71 -7.10
CA THR A 17 -0.11 -19.97 -7.41
C THR A 17 -1.01 -21.21 -7.40
N GLY A 18 -2.30 -21.07 -7.07
CA GLY A 18 -3.34 -22.09 -7.20
C GLY A 18 -3.70 -22.85 -5.92
N GLU A 19 -2.90 -22.75 -4.86
CA GLU A 19 -3.15 -23.40 -3.57
C GLU A 19 -4.46 -22.89 -2.96
N ARG A 20 -5.25 -23.80 -2.39
CA ARG A 20 -6.47 -23.43 -1.66
C ARG A 20 -6.20 -23.24 -0.18
N ILE A 21 -6.55 -22.07 0.32
CA ILE A 21 -6.38 -21.68 1.71
C ILE A 21 -7.68 -21.13 2.30
N ALA A 22 -7.78 -21.08 3.63
CA ALA A 22 -8.90 -20.46 4.32
C ALA A 22 -8.90 -18.94 4.08
N LYS A 23 -10.09 -18.32 3.89
CA LYS A 23 -10.24 -16.88 3.67
C LYS A 23 -9.79 -16.02 4.84
N ASN A 24 -9.69 -16.59 6.03
CA ASN A 24 -9.22 -15.94 7.24
C ASN A 24 -7.75 -16.27 7.57
N SER A 25 -6.96 -16.79 6.62
CA SER A 25 -5.53 -16.98 6.85
C SER A 25 -4.80 -15.63 6.89
N LEU A 26 -3.65 -15.59 7.57
CA LEU A 26 -2.80 -14.41 7.66
C LEU A 26 -2.41 -13.88 6.28
N ARG A 27 -2.17 -14.78 5.31
CA ARG A 27 -1.83 -14.41 3.94
C ARG A 27 -2.96 -13.68 3.23
N VAL A 28 -4.20 -14.18 3.35
CA VAL A 28 -5.39 -13.50 2.78
C VAL A 28 -5.62 -12.15 3.44
N GLN A 29 -5.46 -12.07 4.76
CA GLN A 29 -5.56 -10.83 5.51
C GLN A 29 -4.51 -9.80 5.07
N ALA A 30 -3.26 -10.22 4.87
CA ALA A 30 -2.17 -9.35 4.46
C ALA A 30 -2.43 -8.71 3.08
N TYR A 31 -2.62 -9.50 2.01
CA TYR A 31 -2.86 -8.92 0.69
C TYR A 31 -4.23 -8.22 0.59
N GLY A 32 -5.23 -8.68 1.35
CA GLY A 32 -6.53 -8.02 1.44
C GLY A 32 -6.44 -6.63 2.08
N THR A 33 -5.56 -6.46 3.08
CA THR A 33 -5.32 -5.14 3.67
C THR A 33 -4.55 -4.24 2.71
N VAL A 34 -3.66 -4.78 1.86
CA VAL A 34 -3.01 -4.01 0.78
C VAL A 34 -4.01 -3.56 -0.29
N ASP A 35 -5.05 -4.35 -0.57
CA ASP A 35 -6.14 -3.94 -1.46
C ASP A 35 -6.91 -2.72 -0.88
N GLU A 36 -7.11 -2.71 0.44
CA GLU A 36 -7.69 -1.56 1.14
C GLU A 36 -6.79 -0.33 1.08
N VAL A 37 -5.46 -0.49 1.21
CA VAL A 37 -4.48 0.59 1.00
C VAL A 37 -4.64 1.17 -0.41
N SER A 38 -4.70 0.32 -1.43
CA SER A 38 -4.83 0.73 -2.83
C SER A 38 -6.13 1.49 -3.09
N SER A 39 -7.23 1.04 -2.47
CA SER A 39 -8.52 1.72 -2.53
C SER A 39 -8.48 3.10 -1.87
N ALA A 40 -7.79 3.23 -0.72
CA ALA A 40 -7.61 4.52 -0.04
C ALA A 40 -6.74 5.48 -0.87
N LEU A 41 -5.67 4.99 -1.51
CA LEU A 41 -4.86 5.78 -2.45
C LEU A 41 -5.68 6.23 -3.67
N GLY A 42 -6.53 5.35 -4.21
CA GLY A 42 -7.42 5.69 -5.31
C GLY A 42 -8.42 6.80 -4.97
N LEU A 43 -8.93 6.81 -3.74
CA LEU A 43 -9.76 7.92 -3.23
C LEU A 43 -8.96 9.21 -3.13
N ALA A 44 -7.75 9.18 -2.55
CA ALA A 44 -6.87 10.33 -2.52
C ALA A 44 -6.61 10.89 -3.93
N ARG A 45 -6.30 10.01 -4.90
CA ARG A 45 -6.05 10.40 -6.29
C ARG A 45 -7.25 11.04 -6.95
N ALA A 46 -8.46 10.60 -6.63
CA ALA A 46 -9.70 11.17 -7.17
C ALA A 46 -9.93 12.62 -6.74
N PHE A 47 -9.42 13.00 -5.56
CA PHE A 47 -9.56 14.36 -5.00
C PHE A 47 -8.26 15.19 -5.07
N ALA A 48 -7.15 14.60 -5.50
CA ALA A 48 -5.85 15.27 -5.60
C ALA A 48 -5.92 16.51 -6.49
N GLN A 49 -5.39 17.62 -5.98
CA GLN A 49 -5.36 18.90 -6.70
C GLN A 49 -4.04 19.11 -7.42
N LYS A 50 -2.94 18.54 -6.91
CA LYS A 50 -1.61 18.67 -7.53
C LYS A 50 -1.37 17.51 -8.49
N GLU A 51 -1.07 17.84 -9.75
CA GLU A 51 -0.87 16.82 -10.79
C GLU A 51 0.29 15.87 -10.48
N GLU A 52 1.36 16.37 -9.86
CA GLU A 52 2.48 15.53 -9.41
C GLU A 52 2.07 14.48 -8.37
N VAL A 53 1.16 14.85 -7.46
CA VAL A 53 0.63 13.94 -6.43
C VAL A 53 -0.29 12.92 -7.08
N LYS A 54 -1.19 13.37 -7.96
CA LYS A 54 -2.11 12.51 -8.68
C LYS A 54 -1.41 11.44 -9.52
N GLN A 55 -0.34 11.84 -10.23
CA GLN A 55 0.46 10.93 -11.05
C GLN A 55 1.22 9.92 -10.18
N LEU A 56 1.83 10.37 -9.09
CA LEU A 56 2.53 9.47 -8.16
C LEU A 56 1.56 8.48 -7.50
N LEU A 57 0.36 8.92 -7.08
CA LEU A 57 -0.63 8.02 -6.50
C LEU A 57 -1.05 6.91 -7.48
N LEU A 58 -1.16 7.21 -8.78
CA LEU A 58 -1.43 6.21 -9.80
C LEU A 58 -0.29 5.18 -9.92
N GLU A 59 0.96 5.64 -9.86
CA GLU A 59 2.15 4.76 -9.88
C GLU A 59 2.21 3.86 -8.63
N LEU A 60 1.82 4.39 -7.47
CA LEU A 60 1.73 3.63 -6.22
C LEU A 60 0.60 2.59 -6.27
N GLU A 61 -0.58 2.94 -6.79
CA GLU A 61 -1.68 1.97 -7.03
C GLU A 61 -1.21 0.81 -7.94
N GLN A 62 -0.49 1.12 -9.02
CA GLN A 62 0.09 0.10 -9.92
C GLN A 62 1.15 -0.76 -9.23
N THR A 63 1.95 -0.18 -8.33
CA THR A 63 2.95 -0.91 -7.56
C THR A 63 2.30 -1.82 -6.51
N ASN A 64 1.21 -1.37 -5.89
CA ASN A 64 0.47 -2.20 -4.94
C ASN A 64 -0.17 -3.43 -5.59
N LEU A 65 -0.56 -3.38 -6.87
CA LEU A 65 -0.97 -4.59 -7.60
C LEU A 65 0.15 -5.66 -7.62
N LYS A 66 1.40 -5.23 -7.81
CA LYS A 66 2.58 -6.12 -7.76
C LYS A 66 2.83 -6.62 -6.34
N LEU A 67 2.70 -5.75 -5.33
CA LEU A 67 2.82 -6.10 -3.92
C LEU A 67 1.80 -7.17 -3.50
N MET A 68 0.55 -7.02 -3.96
CA MET A 68 -0.50 -8.02 -3.74
C MET A 68 -0.17 -9.34 -4.44
N ALA A 69 0.36 -9.30 -5.67
CA ALA A 69 0.77 -10.51 -6.37
C ALA A 69 1.87 -11.27 -5.62
N ASP A 70 2.87 -10.56 -5.06
CA ASP A 70 3.91 -11.17 -4.22
C ASP A 70 3.32 -11.85 -2.98
N LEU A 71 2.41 -11.18 -2.27
CA LEU A 71 1.78 -11.72 -1.06
C LEU A 71 0.79 -12.86 -1.36
N ALA A 72 0.10 -12.79 -2.49
CA ALA A 72 -0.85 -13.81 -2.94
C ALA A 72 -0.18 -15.03 -3.60
N SER A 73 1.14 -15.08 -3.65
CA SER A 73 1.90 -16.18 -4.26
C SER A 73 2.80 -16.89 -3.23
N ILE A 74 2.98 -18.20 -3.40
CA ILE A 74 4.01 -18.98 -2.70
C ILE A 74 5.10 -19.31 -3.74
N THR A 75 6.05 -18.40 -3.91
CA THR A 75 7.07 -18.45 -4.96
C THR A 75 8.33 -17.70 -4.53
N ASP A 76 9.46 -18.01 -5.18
CA ASP A 76 10.72 -17.28 -5.01
C ASP A 76 10.90 -16.16 -6.05
N LYS A 77 9.93 -16.00 -6.97
CA LYS A 77 9.94 -14.95 -8.00
C LYS A 77 9.09 -13.77 -7.57
N TYR A 78 9.76 -12.71 -7.14
CA TYR A 78 9.12 -11.51 -6.62
C TYR A 78 9.12 -10.35 -7.60
N TYR A 79 8.02 -9.61 -7.62
CA TYR A 79 7.86 -8.38 -8.38
C TYR A 79 8.41 -7.17 -7.61
N ILE A 80 8.29 -7.14 -6.29
CA ILE A 80 8.84 -6.05 -5.46
C ILE A 80 10.33 -6.31 -5.24
N ASN A 81 11.16 -5.51 -5.91
CA ASN A 81 12.61 -5.66 -5.92
C ASN A 81 13.29 -4.40 -5.37
N ASN A 82 14.62 -4.45 -5.26
CA ASN A 82 15.43 -3.34 -4.74
C ASN A 82 15.35 -2.07 -5.61
N GLU A 83 15.03 -2.19 -6.89
CA GLU A 83 14.84 -1.04 -7.78
C GLU A 83 13.59 -0.25 -7.40
N ILE A 84 12.49 -0.94 -7.08
CA ILE A 84 11.26 -0.31 -6.57
C ILE A 84 11.51 0.36 -5.22
N ILE A 85 12.29 -0.27 -4.33
CA ILE A 85 12.68 0.32 -3.05
C ILE A 85 13.52 1.58 -3.25
N SER A 86 14.52 1.53 -4.14
CA SER A 86 15.34 2.70 -4.46
C SER A 86 14.51 3.85 -5.04
N ASN A 87 13.53 3.56 -5.89
CA ASN A 87 12.65 4.57 -6.46
C ASN A 87 11.78 5.24 -5.37
N ILE A 88 11.16 4.48 -4.47
CA ILE A 88 10.36 5.09 -3.40
C ILE A 88 11.21 5.92 -2.43
N ASP A 89 12.43 5.47 -2.11
CA ASP A 89 13.37 6.24 -1.29
C ASP A 89 13.74 7.57 -1.99
N GLN A 90 13.97 7.56 -3.31
CA GLN A 90 14.22 8.78 -4.09
C GLN A 90 13.02 9.72 -4.07
N LYS A 91 11.79 9.20 -4.18
CA LYS A 91 10.57 10.02 -4.11
C LYS A 91 10.38 10.65 -2.74
N ILE A 92 10.67 9.93 -1.67
CA ILE A 92 10.65 10.48 -0.31
C ILE A 92 11.59 11.68 -0.21
N VAL A 93 12.85 11.53 -0.65
CA VAL A 93 13.83 12.64 -0.64
C VAL A 93 13.37 13.82 -1.50
N GLU A 94 12.81 13.55 -2.69
CA GLU A 94 12.30 14.59 -3.60
C GLU A 94 11.19 15.42 -2.96
N PHE A 95 10.21 14.77 -2.33
CA PHE A 95 9.06 15.45 -1.72
C PHE A 95 9.41 16.09 -0.38
N GLU A 96 10.26 15.46 0.43
CA GLU A 96 10.74 16.03 1.69
C GLU A 96 11.49 17.35 1.45
N ALA A 97 12.28 17.44 0.38
CA ALA A 97 13.01 18.66 0.01
C ALA A 97 12.11 19.85 -0.41
N LYS A 98 10.85 19.59 -0.80
CA LYS A 98 9.87 20.62 -1.20
C LYS A 98 9.14 21.25 -0.01
N LEU A 99 9.22 20.63 1.17
CA LEU A 99 8.38 20.97 2.32
C LEU A 99 9.20 21.70 3.40
N PRO A 100 8.57 22.62 4.15
CA PRO A 100 9.24 23.23 5.29
C PRO A 100 9.49 22.20 6.40
N ALA A 101 10.39 22.53 7.35
CA ALA A 101 10.64 21.66 8.50
C ALA A 101 9.37 21.52 9.36
N LEU A 102 9.05 20.28 9.75
CA LEU A 102 7.91 20.00 10.62
C LEU A 102 8.25 20.37 12.07
N THR A 103 7.46 21.24 12.69
CA THR A 103 7.70 21.72 14.07
C THR A 103 6.64 21.24 15.08
N ALA A 104 5.53 20.67 14.60
CA ALA A 104 4.44 20.18 15.42
C ALA A 104 3.68 19.04 14.73
N PHE A 105 2.82 18.34 15.47
CA PHE A 105 1.90 17.37 14.88
C PHE A 105 0.86 18.06 14.01
N ILE A 106 0.53 17.43 12.88
CA ILE A 106 -0.50 17.88 11.94
C ILE A 106 -1.81 17.17 12.25
N MET A 107 -2.90 17.95 12.33
CA MET A 107 -4.25 17.40 12.40
C MET A 107 -4.69 16.95 11.00
N PRO A 108 -5.17 15.71 10.84
CA PRO A 108 -5.51 15.19 9.52
C PRO A 108 -6.77 15.85 8.94
N GLY A 109 -6.75 16.08 7.62
CA GLY A 109 -7.94 16.42 6.84
C GLY A 109 -8.24 17.91 6.67
N ASN A 110 -7.23 18.75 6.49
CA ASN A 110 -7.45 20.14 6.08
C ASN A 110 -7.95 20.23 4.63
N THR A 111 -7.60 19.25 3.78
CA THR A 111 -8.17 19.10 2.44
C THR A 111 -8.79 17.71 2.24
N GLN A 112 -9.67 17.54 1.24
CA GLN A 112 -10.25 16.24 0.92
C GLN A 112 -9.16 15.22 0.55
N SER A 113 -8.24 15.61 -0.34
CA SER A 113 -7.09 14.80 -0.74
C SER A 113 -6.20 14.45 0.45
N GLY A 114 -5.85 15.44 1.28
CA GLY A 114 -5.07 15.24 2.51
C GLY A 114 -5.72 14.28 3.49
N ALA A 115 -7.04 14.39 3.73
CA ALA A 115 -7.78 13.47 4.58
C ALA A 115 -7.69 12.02 4.10
N PHE A 116 -7.83 11.80 2.79
CA PHE A 116 -7.70 10.46 2.21
C PHE A 116 -6.25 9.95 2.22
N LEU A 117 -5.25 10.83 2.10
CA LEU A 117 -3.84 10.46 2.26
C LEU A 117 -3.51 10.06 3.70
N ASP A 118 -4.10 10.72 4.69
CA ASP A 118 -4.00 10.30 6.09
C ASP A 118 -4.68 8.96 6.37
N LEU A 119 -5.84 8.72 5.74
CA LEU A 119 -6.49 7.41 5.77
C LEU A 119 -5.61 6.35 5.12
N ALA A 120 -5.04 6.62 3.94
CA ALA A 120 -4.13 5.72 3.27
C ALA A 120 -2.90 5.42 4.14
N ARG A 121 -2.29 6.44 4.75
CA ARG A 121 -1.15 6.29 5.67
C ARG A 121 -1.46 5.34 6.83
N THR A 122 -2.58 5.54 7.52
CA THR A 122 -2.93 4.71 8.68
C THR A 122 -3.28 3.27 8.27
N THR A 123 -3.96 3.09 7.13
CA THR A 123 -4.26 1.79 6.54
C THR A 123 -2.98 1.08 6.07
N THR A 124 -2.01 1.79 5.50
CA THR A 124 -0.69 1.23 5.13
C THR A 124 0.05 0.71 6.36
N ARG A 125 0.04 1.46 7.47
CA ARG A 125 0.64 0.99 8.72
C ARG A 125 -0.09 -0.23 9.29
N ARG A 126 -1.39 -0.38 9.05
CA ARG A 126 -2.12 -1.61 9.38
C ARG A 126 -1.65 -2.77 8.51
N ALA A 127 -1.59 -2.59 7.19
CA ALA A 127 -1.07 -3.59 6.26
C ALA A 127 0.36 -4.03 6.63
N GLU A 128 1.24 -3.10 7.01
CA GLU A 128 2.59 -3.38 7.49
C GLU A 128 2.60 -4.36 8.67
N ARG A 129 1.76 -4.13 9.70
CA ARG A 129 1.66 -5.01 10.86
C ARG A 129 1.10 -6.40 10.51
N GLU A 130 0.14 -6.47 9.60
CA GLU A 130 -0.41 -7.75 9.12
C GLU A 130 0.64 -8.55 8.34
N VAL A 131 1.40 -7.89 7.47
CA VAL A 131 2.52 -8.49 6.73
C VAL A 131 3.62 -8.96 7.68
N LEU A 132 3.95 -8.19 8.72
CA LEU A 132 4.91 -8.61 9.75
C LEU A 132 4.43 -9.87 10.48
N THR A 133 3.15 -9.91 10.86
CA THR A 133 2.54 -11.09 11.51
C THR A 133 2.59 -12.33 10.61
N LEU A 134 2.35 -12.16 9.30
CA LEU A 134 2.52 -13.22 8.30
C LEU A 134 3.98 -13.68 8.21
N ALA A 135 4.93 -12.75 8.17
CA ALA A 135 6.36 -13.03 8.02
C ALA A 135 6.95 -13.84 9.19
N GLU A 136 6.33 -13.80 10.37
CA GLU A 136 6.71 -14.65 11.51
C GLU A 136 6.38 -16.13 11.30
N LYS A 137 5.46 -16.45 10.37
CA LYS A 137 4.93 -17.81 10.16
C LYS A 137 5.27 -18.38 8.79
N GLU A 138 5.41 -17.52 7.79
CA GLU A 138 5.59 -17.92 6.40
C GLU A 138 6.73 -17.13 5.74
N VAL A 139 7.41 -17.76 4.79
CA VAL A 139 8.39 -17.06 3.95
C VAL A 139 7.64 -16.09 3.04
N ILE A 140 8.11 -14.84 3.02
CA ILE A 140 7.63 -13.78 2.14
C ILE A 140 8.82 -13.02 1.57
N ASN A 141 8.56 -12.20 0.56
CA ASN A 141 9.53 -11.23 0.07
C ASN A 141 9.82 -10.15 1.13
N GLU A 142 11.07 -10.05 1.58
CA GLU A 142 11.51 -9.07 2.58
C GLU A 142 11.28 -7.63 2.12
N ASN A 143 11.37 -7.35 0.81
CA ASN A 143 11.17 -6.00 0.27
C ASN A 143 9.74 -5.48 0.48
N VAL A 144 8.75 -6.35 0.66
CA VAL A 144 7.35 -5.97 0.93
C VAL A 144 7.25 -5.15 2.21
N LYS A 145 7.95 -5.58 3.27
CA LYS A 145 7.94 -4.89 4.57
C LYS A 145 8.57 -3.51 4.46
N ILE A 146 9.70 -3.42 3.76
CA ILE A 146 10.40 -2.16 3.51
C ILE A 146 9.52 -1.20 2.70
N TYR A 147 8.90 -1.70 1.64
CA TYR A 147 8.02 -0.92 0.78
C TYR A 147 6.83 -0.32 1.56
N LEU A 148 6.13 -1.12 2.37
CA LEU A 148 4.99 -0.65 3.17
C LEU A 148 5.40 0.42 4.20
N ASN A 149 6.57 0.25 4.82
CA ASN A 149 7.12 1.24 5.74
C ASN A 149 7.31 2.59 5.03
N ARG A 150 8.00 2.59 3.89
CA ARG A 150 8.24 3.77 3.05
C ARG A 150 6.98 4.38 2.45
N LEU A 151 6.04 3.55 2.03
CA LEU A 151 4.74 4.02 1.52
C LEU A 151 3.99 4.82 2.59
N SER A 152 4.06 4.42 3.86
CA SER A 152 3.39 5.15 4.94
C SER A 152 3.99 6.54 5.15
N ASP A 153 5.32 6.67 5.05
CA ASP A 153 6.02 7.95 5.13
C ASP A 153 5.69 8.84 3.91
N LEU A 154 5.69 8.25 2.71
CA LEU A 154 5.35 8.95 1.49
C LEU A 154 3.91 9.46 1.49
N CYS A 155 2.94 8.68 2.02
CA CYS A 155 1.56 9.16 2.20
C CYS A 155 1.50 10.43 3.07
N PHE A 156 2.32 10.50 4.13
CA PHE A 156 2.41 11.69 4.98
C PHE A 156 3.00 12.89 4.24
N LEU A 157 4.08 12.68 3.48
CA LEU A 157 4.69 13.73 2.67
C LEU A 157 3.73 14.26 1.60
N LEU A 158 3.01 13.37 0.90
CA LEU A 158 2.03 13.77 -0.12
C LEU A 158 0.85 14.53 0.49
N MET A 159 0.41 14.15 1.70
CA MET A 159 -0.62 14.91 2.42
C MET A 159 -0.14 16.34 2.65
N ARG A 160 1.09 16.52 3.13
CA ARG A 160 1.68 17.83 3.36
C ARG A 160 1.81 18.65 2.07
N VAL A 161 2.16 17.99 0.97
CA VAL A 161 2.22 18.62 -0.36
C VAL A 161 0.85 19.12 -0.76
N GLU A 162 -0.21 18.32 -0.63
CA GLU A 162 -1.59 18.72 -0.96
C GLU A 162 -2.11 19.84 -0.06
N GLU A 163 -1.73 19.84 1.22
CA GLU A 163 -2.18 20.84 2.21
C GLU A 163 -1.26 22.09 2.30
N GLU A 164 -0.14 22.10 1.58
CA GLU A 164 0.86 23.18 1.60
C GLU A 164 1.48 23.42 2.99
N LEU A 165 1.75 22.32 3.71
CA LEU A 165 2.24 22.29 5.10
C LEU A 165 3.70 21.86 5.25
#